data_AF-A0A957X236-F1
#
_entry.id   AF-A0A957X236-F1
#
_cell.length_a   1.000
_cell.length_b   1.000
_cell.length_c   1.000
_cell.angle_alpha   90.00
_cell.angle_beta   90.00
_cell.angle_gamma   90.00
#
_symmetry.space_group_name_H-M   'P 1'
#
loop_
_entity.id
_entity.type
_entity.pdbx_description
1 polymer ?
#
loop_
_entity_poly.entity_id
_entity_poly.type
_entity_poly.pdbx_seq_one_letter_code
_entity_poly.pdbx_strand_id
1 'polypeptide(L)'
;MQPRNPTPLDDFFFDLRGYLVLEKAVEPTLLAELNEAIDNFPEMQMGEWLGNAQRRDYTASTGFELHNCVEAGAPFEKLIDHPSWINYLRHYCGEEDSYVQGLFIDECMVSVRKSGGHHPVHSGGYRGA
;
A
#
# COMPACT_ATOMS: atom_id res chain seq x y z
N MET A 1 -13.73 12.25 -1.27
CA MET A 1 -14.46 11.24 -2.07
C MET A 1 -15.48 10.53 -1.18
N GLN A 2 -16.62 10.02 -1.68
CA GLN A 2 -17.53 9.21 -0.84
C GLN A 2 -16.92 7.82 -0.57
N PRO A 3 -17.10 7.23 0.62
CA PRO A 3 -16.65 5.87 0.89
C PRO A 3 -17.29 4.86 -0.05
N ARG A 4 -16.47 3.99 -0.63
CA ARG A 4 -16.94 2.84 -1.42
C ARG A 4 -17.19 1.67 -0.49
N ASN A 5 -18.16 0.82 -0.82
CA ASN A 5 -18.49 -0.38 -0.04
C ASN A 5 -18.35 -1.61 -0.93
N PRO A 6 -17.89 -2.75 -0.40
CA PRO A 6 -17.96 -4.04 -1.08
C PRO A 6 -19.37 -4.34 -1.55
N THR A 7 -19.46 -4.98 -2.71
CA THR A 7 -20.70 -5.50 -3.28
C THR A 7 -20.64 -7.02 -3.36
N PRO A 8 -21.80 -7.72 -3.45
CA PRO A 8 -21.79 -9.18 -3.63
C PRO A 8 -21.01 -9.66 -4.87
N LEU A 9 -20.88 -8.81 -5.89
CA LEU A 9 -20.06 -9.10 -7.07
C LEU A 9 -18.56 -8.97 -6.77
N ASP A 10 -18.18 -8.03 -5.91
CA ASP A 10 -16.80 -7.90 -5.42
C ASP A 10 -16.42 -9.14 -4.61
N ASP A 11 -17.30 -9.61 -3.72
CA ASP A 11 -17.08 -10.83 -2.92
C ASP A 11 -16.85 -12.04 -3.83
N PHE A 12 -17.72 -12.22 -4.82
CA PHE A 12 -17.59 -13.28 -5.81
C PHE A 12 -16.25 -13.22 -6.56
N PHE A 13 -15.81 -12.03 -6.97
CA PHE A 13 -14.54 -11.90 -7.70
C PHE A 13 -13.31 -12.00 -6.80
N PHE A 14 -13.39 -11.54 -5.55
CA PHE A 14 -12.33 -11.72 -4.57
C PHE A 14 -12.13 -13.21 -4.29
N ASP A 15 -13.20 -13.96 -4.04
CA ASP A 15 -13.15 -15.41 -3.82
C ASP A 15 -12.61 -16.16 -5.05
N LEU A 16 -13.07 -15.80 -6.25
CA LEU A 16 -12.67 -16.47 -7.49
C LEU A 16 -11.20 -16.21 -7.86
N ARG A 17 -10.70 -15.00 -7.62
CA ARG A 17 -9.40 -14.52 -8.14
C ARG A 17 -8.32 -14.43 -7.07
N GLY A 18 -8.70 -14.34 -5.80
CA GLY A 18 -7.83 -13.97 -4.68
C GLY A 18 -7.44 -12.49 -4.64
N TYR A 19 -8.05 -11.63 -5.48
CA TYR A 19 -7.77 -10.19 -5.50
C TYR A 19 -8.92 -9.39 -6.15
N LEU A 20 -8.92 -8.07 -5.91
CA LEU A 20 -9.78 -7.09 -6.57
C LEU A 20 -8.95 -5.95 -7.16
N VAL A 21 -9.49 -5.32 -8.21
CA VAL A 21 -8.92 -4.10 -8.81
C VAL A 21 -9.93 -2.97 -8.63
N LEU A 22 -9.58 -1.99 -7.79
CA LEU A 22 -10.39 -0.80 -7.57
C LEU A 22 -9.98 0.29 -8.57
N GLU A 23 -10.73 0.44 -9.64
CA GLU A 23 -10.43 1.44 -10.66
C GLU A 23 -10.59 2.86 -10.12
N LYS A 24 -9.66 3.75 -10.52
CA LYS A 24 -9.66 5.17 -10.13
C LYS A 24 -9.82 5.35 -8.62
N ALA A 25 -9.13 4.52 -7.83
CA ALA A 25 -9.25 4.52 -6.37
C ALA A 25 -8.74 5.82 -5.74
N VAL A 26 -7.75 6.47 -6.35
CA VAL A 26 -7.18 7.74 -5.88
C VAL A 26 -7.58 8.84 -6.87
N GLU A 27 -8.06 9.98 -6.37
CA GLU A 27 -8.39 11.13 -7.20
C GLU A 27 -7.14 11.78 -7.83
N PRO A 28 -7.29 12.48 -8.98
CA PRO A 28 -6.16 13.08 -9.68
C PRO A 28 -5.32 14.04 -8.82
N THR A 29 -5.94 14.76 -7.89
CA THR A 29 -5.24 15.71 -7.01
C THR A 29 -4.30 14.99 -6.05
N LEU A 30 -4.79 14.00 -5.29
CA LEU A 30 -3.94 13.23 -4.37
C LEU A 30 -2.89 12.43 -5.13
N LEU A 31 -3.22 11.90 -6.31
CA LEU A 31 -2.25 11.22 -7.17
C LEU A 31 -1.10 12.15 -7.60
N ALA A 32 -1.40 13.41 -7.94
CA ALA A 32 -0.39 14.40 -8.28
C ALA A 32 0.49 14.75 -7.07
N GLU A 33 -0.12 14.96 -5.89
CA GLU A 33 0.61 15.22 -4.64
C GLU A 33 1.55 14.07 -4.25
N LEU A 34 1.12 12.80 -4.43
CA LEU A 34 1.95 11.62 -4.19
C LEU A 34 3.14 11.57 -5.14
N ASN A 35 2.92 11.80 -6.44
CA ASN A 35 4.01 11.82 -7.42
C ASN A 35 5.01 12.93 -7.13
N GLU A 36 4.53 14.14 -6.81
CA GLU A 36 5.40 15.25 -6.43
C GLU A 36 6.21 14.94 -5.16
N ALA A 37 5.61 14.29 -4.16
CA ALA A 37 6.33 13.87 -2.96
C ALA A 37 7.45 12.85 -3.30
N ILE A 38 7.17 11.88 -4.17
CA ILE A 38 8.13 10.87 -4.61
C ILE A 38 9.27 11.50 -5.42
N ASP A 39 8.95 12.41 -6.34
CA ASP A 39 9.94 13.10 -7.19
C ASP A 39 10.89 13.99 -6.35
N ASN A 40 10.43 14.45 -5.19
CA ASN A 40 11.19 15.28 -4.26
C ASN A 40 11.96 14.49 -3.18
N PHE A 41 11.92 13.14 -3.20
CA PHE A 41 12.76 12.37 -2.30
C PHE A 41 14.25 12.70 -2.53
N PRO A 42 15.04 12.88 -1.45
CA PRO A 42 16.46 13.12 -1.59
C PRO A 42 17.15 11.89 -2.21
N GLU A 43 18.34 12.10 -2.77
CA GLU A 43 19.21 10.97 -3.07
C GLU A 43 19.61 10.30 -1.74
N MET A 44 19.15 9.08 -1.53
CA MET A 44 19.43 8.30 -0.32
C MET A 44 20.23 7.06 -0.69
N GLN A 45 21.05 6.54 0.21
CA GLN A 45 21.66 5.22 0.14
C GLN A 45 20.85 4.18 0.92
N MET A 46 21.10 2.90 0.64
CA MET A 46 20.49 1.79 1.36
C MET A 46 20.78 1.90 2.87
N GLY A 47 19.73 1.84 3.70
CA GLY A 47 19.82 1.96 5.16
C GLY A 47 19.71 3.38 5.69
N GLU A 48 19.74 4.42 4.83
CA GLU A 48 19.52 5.80 5.25
C GLU A 48 18.05 6.08 5.57
N TRP A 49 17.84 7.13 6.37
CA TRP A 49 16.55 7.50 6.94
C TRP A 49 16.06 8.84 6.39
N LEU A 50 14.77 8.92 6.11
CA LEU A 50 14.01 10.14 5.82
C LEU A 50 12.95 10.27 6.92
N GLY A 51 13.25 11.04 7.97
CA GLY A 51 12.42 11.07 9.16
C GLY A 51 12.30 9.68 9.79
N ASN A 52 11.06 9.18 9.92
CA ASN A 52 10.77 7.85 10.46
C ASN A 52 10.61 6.76 9.38
N ALA A 53 10.92 7.10 8.12
CA ALA A 53 10.95 6.18 7.00
C ALA A 53 12.40 5.78 6.66
N GLN A 54 12.63 4.52 6.29
CA GLN A 54 13.98 4.02 5.99
C GLN A 54 14.04 3.49 4.56
N ARG A 55 15.09 3.85 3.82
CA ARG A 55 15.39 3.19 2.56
C ARG A 55 15.84 1.76 2.82
N ARG A 56 15.05 0.79 2.36
CA ARG A 56 15.30 -0.64 2.58
C ARG A 56 14.88 -1.44 1.35
N ASP A 57 15.75 -1.48 0.36
CA ASP A 57 15.54 -2.22 -0.88
C ASP A 57 15.61 -3.74 -0.66
N TYR A 58 14.69 -4.51 -1.24
CA TYR A 58 14.74 -5.98 -1.16
C TYR A 58 16.01 -6.58 -1.80
N THR A 59 16.47 -6.04 -2.92
CA THR A 59 17.81 -6.31 -3.50
C THR A 59 18.36 -5.05 -4.17
N ALA A 60 19.66 -5.02 -4.49
CA ALA A 60 20.22 -3.92 -5.28
C ALA A 60 19.56 -3.75 -6.67
N SER A 61 18.89 -4.79 -7.17
CA SER A 61 18.22 -4.80 -8.47
C SER A 61 16.73 -4.45 -8.41
N THR A 62 16.12 -4.41 -7.22
CA THR A 62 14.69 -4.09 -7.10
C THR A 62 14.43 -2.60 -7.26
N GLY A 63 15.42 -1.71 -7.17
CA GLY A 63 15.20 -0.27 -7.29
C GLY A 63 15.07 0.37 -5.91
N PHE A 64 14.31 1.46 -5.81
CA PHE A 64 14.17 2.23 -4.57
C PHE A 64 12.95 1.76 -3.79
N GLU A 65 13.13 1.44 -2.51
CA GLU A 65 12.04 1.14 -1.57
C GLU A 65 12.19 1.95 -0.29
N LEU A 66 11.15 2.71 0.05
CA LEU A 66 11.07 3.47 1.30
C LEU A 66 10.00 2.84 2.20
N HIS A 67 10.45 2.22 3.29
CA HIS A 67 9.59 1.57 4.28
C HIS A 67 9.05 2.58 5.28
N ASN A 68 7.86 2.29 5.82
CA ASN A 68 7.11 3.18 6.68
C ASN A 68 6.75 4.50 5.97
N CYS A 69 6.35 4.41 4.70
CA CYS A 69 6.15 5.56 3.81
C CYS A 69 5.03 6.51 4.27
N VAL A 70 4.13 6.07 5.15
CA VAL A 70 3.14 6.95 5.78
C VAL A 70 3.78 8.10 6.57
N GLU A 71 5.02 7.92 7.04
CA GLU A 71 5.80 8.96 7.72
C GLU A 71 6.55 9.90 6.75
N ALA A 72 6.43 9.69 5.43
CA ALA A 72 7.07 10.51 4.41
C ALA A 72 6.25 11.76 4.01
N GLY A 73 5.16 12.04 4.75
CA GLY A 73 4.40 13.29 4.66
C GLY A 73 2.91 13.10 4.38
N ALA A 74 2.18 14.22 4.48
CA ALA A 74 0.71 14.26 4.42
C ALA A 74 0.06 13.53 3.23
N PRO A 75 0.62 13.52 1.99
CA PRO A 75 0.03 12.76 0.89
C PRO A 75 -0.05 11.26 1.17
N PHE A 76 0.96 10.67 1.83
CA PHE A 76 0.97 9.25 2.18
C PHE A 76 0.05 8.94 3.37
N GLU A 77 -0.03 9.84 4.35
CA GLU A 77 -0.97 9.70 5.48
C GLU A 77 -2.42 9.60 5.02
N LYS A 78 -2.81 10.39 3.99
CA LYS A 78 -4.16 10.34 3.38
C LYS A 78 -4.53 8.98 2.79
N LEU A 79 -3.55 8.08 2.58
CA LEU A 79 -3.80 6.72 2.10
C LEU A 79 -4.27 5.77 3.22
N ILE A 80 -3.98 6.07 4.48
CA ILE A 80 -4.21 5.15 5.61
C ILE A 80 -5.68 4.72 5.69
N ASP A 81 -6.60 5.69 5.67
CA ASP A 81 -8.03 5.47 5.85
C ASP A 81 -8.85 5.92 4.62
N HIS A 82 -8.23 5.89 3.44
CA HIS A 82 -8.81 6.47 2.25
C HIS A 82 -10.20 5.86 1.92
N PRO A 83 -11.21 6.71 1.61
CA PRO A 83 -12.60 6.26 1.38
C PRO A 83 -12.76 5.19 0.29
N SER A 84 -11.83 5.09 -0.66
CA SER A 84 -11.94 4.11 -1.74
C SER A 84 -11.71 2.67 -1.32
N TRP A 85 -11.00 2.41 -0.22
CA TRP A 85 -10.68 1.05 0.21
C TRP A 85 -10.92 0.76 1.69
N ILE A 86 -11.07 1.76 2.56
CA ILE A 86 -11.14 1.48 4.00
C ILE A 86 -12.25 0.48 4.38
N ASN A 87 -13.43 0.54 3.74
CA ASN A 87 -14.50 -0.43 4.00
C ASN A 87 -14.22 -1.80 3.36
N TYR A 88 -13.50 -1.85 2.24
CA TYR A 88 -13.00 -3.10 1.65
C TYR A 88 -11.98 -3.78 2.56
N LEU A 89 -11.05 -3.02 3.15
CA LEU A 89 -10.09 -3.54 4.11
C LEU A 89 -10.78 -4.07 5.36
N ARG A 90 -11.77 -3.34 5.91
CA ARG A 90 -12.55 -3.82 7.07
C ARG A 90 -13.23 -5.16 6.77
N HIS A 91 -13.85 -5.26 5.60
CA HIS A 91 -14.59 -6.45 5.20
C HIS A 91 -13.68 -7.67 4.96
N TYR A 92 -12.61 -7.51 4.16
CA TYR A 92 -11.77 -8.66 3.76
C TYR A 92 -10.58 -8.93 4.68
N CYS A 93 -10.09 -7.94 5.41
CA CYS A 93 -8.88 -8.04 6.24
C CYS A 93 -9.12 -7.70 7.71
N GLY A 94 -10.30 -7.15 8.04
CA GLY A 94 -10.57 -6.57 9.35
C GLY A 94 -11.20 -7.51 10.36
N GLU A 95 -11.24 -8.81 10.07
CA GLU A 95 -11.85 -9.83 10.94
C GLU A 95 -13.27 -9.41 11.37
N GLU A 96 -14.05 -8.89 10.40
CA GLU A 96 -15.41 -8.38 10.59
C GLU A 96 -16.30 -9.44 11.24
N ASP A 97 -17.12 -9.02 12.21
CA ASP A 97 -17.98 -9.88 13.03
C ASP A 97 -17.23 -10.91 13.91
N SER A 98 -15.94 -10.67 14.20
CA SER A 98 -15.15 -11.47 15.15
C SER A 98 -14.80 -10.72 16.44
N TYR A 99 -14.23 -11.44 17.42
CA TYR A 99 -13.74 -10.84 18.67
C TYR A 99 -12.52 -9.93 18.48
N VAL A 100 -11.72 -10.15 17.43
CA VAL A 100 -10.49 -9.42 17.13
C VAL A 100 -10.68 -8.40 16.01
N GLN A 101 -11.93 -8.03 15.72
CA GLN A 101 -12.28 -7.08 14.67
C GLN A 101 -11.46 -5.79 14.78
N GLY A 102 -10.78 -5.44 13.69
CA GLY A 102 -9.92 -4.28 13.64
C GLY A 102 -8.97 -4.30 12.45
N LEU A 103 -8.35 -3.16 12.18
CA LEU A 103 -7.31 -3.02 11.18
C LEU A 103 -6.05 -2.48 11.84
N PHE A 104 -4.91 -2.97 11.37
CA PHE A 104 -3.60 -2.40 11.66
C PHE A 104 -2.78 -2.40 10.37
N ILE A 105 -1.79 -1.51 10.31
CA ILE A 105 -0.80 -1.52 9.25
C ILE A 105 0.34 -2.42 9.72
N ASP A 106 0.52 -3.55 9.03
CA ASP A 106 1.67 -4.43 9.24
C ASP A 106 2.92 -3.82 8.60
N GLU A 107 2.83 -3.49 7.31
CA GLU A 107 3.86 -2.76 6.57
C GLU A 107 3.23 -1.76 5.57
N CYS A 108 3.96 -0.69 5.31
CA CYS A 108 3.67 0.23 4.21
C CYS A 108 4.97 0.65 3.54
N MET A 109 4.99 0.63 2.21
CA MET A 109 6.19 0.92 1.42
C MET A 109 5.84 1.68 0.14
N VAL A 110 6.75 2.56 -0.27
CA VAL A 110 6.77 3.11 -1.63
C VAL A 110 7.85 2.37 -2.40
N SER A 111 7.47 1.81 -3.54
CA SER A 111 8.36 1.10 -4.45
C SER A 111 8.45 1.81 -5.78
N VAL A 112 9.64 2.33 -6.12
CA VAL A 112 9.88 3.05 -7.38
C VAL A 112 10.81 2.23 -8.28
N ARG A 113 10.40 2.06 -9.55
CA ARG A 113 11.16 1.33 -10.59
C ARG A 113 11.37 2.28 -11.78
N LYS A 114 12.63 2.44 -12.23
CA LYS A 114 12.97 3.25 -13.41
C LYS A 114 13.21 2.38 -14.64
N SER A 115 14.27 1.56 -14.60
CA SER A 115 14.64 0.65 -15.69
C SER A 115 14.91 -0.74 -15.15
N GLY A 116 14.00 -1.68 -15.43
CA GLY A 116 14.10 -3.05 -14.94
C GLY A 116 13.82 -3.19 -13.44
N GLY A 117 14.24 -4.33 -12.89
CA GLY A 117 13.91 -4.75 -11.54
C GLY A 117 12.62 -5.54 -11.47
N HIS A 118 12.60 -6.57 -10.64
CA HIS A 118 11.40 -7.34 -10.32
C HIS A 118 11.44 -7.67 -8.84
N HIS A 119 10.27 -7.74 -8.24
CA HIS A 119 10.15 -8.37 -6.93
C HIS A 119 9.90 -9.87 -7.19
N PRO A 120 10.66 -10.79 -6.58
CA PRO A 120 10.48 -12.23 -6.80
C PRO A 120 9.05 -12.68 -6.47
N VAL A 121 8.57 -13.71 -7.16
CA VAL A 121 7.26 -14.30 -6.86
C VAL A 121 7.30 -14.88 -5.44
N HIS A 122 6.41 -14.39 -4.60
CA HIS A 122 6.22 -14.84 -3.22
C HIS A 122 4.74 -14.74 -2.86
N SER A 123 4.36 -15.24 -1.69
CA SER A 123 3.05 -15.02 -1.09
C SER A 123 3.23 -14.53 0.33
N GLY A 124 2.32 -13.68 0.79
CA GLY A 124 2.35 -13.12 2.15
C GLY A 124 2.08 -14.12 3.28
N GLY A 125 2.12 -15.44 3.03
CA GLY A 125 1.84 -16.42 4.09
C GLY A 125 1.39 -17.80 3.67
N TYR A 126 1.87 -18.37 2.55
CA TYR A 126 1.47 -19.74 2.14
C TYR A 126 1.75 -20.83 3.20
N ARG A 127 2.59 -20.57 4.22
CA ARG A 127 2.81 -21.46 5.38
C ARG A 127 3.02 -20.76 6.74
N GLY A 128 2.37 -19.61 6.97
CA GLY A 128 2.42 -18.90 8.27
C GLY A 128 3.80 -18.33 8.65
N ALA A 129 3.79 -17.29 9.48
CA ALA A 129 4.97 -16.75 10.16
C ALA A 129 5.30 -17.58 11.40
#